data_AF-A0A4R3F6D1-F1
#
_entry.id   AF-A0A4R3F6D1-F1
#
_cell.length_a   1.000
_cell.length_b   1.000
_cell.length_c   1.000
_cell.angle_alpha   90.00
_cell.angle_beta   90.00
_cell.angle_gamma   90.00
#
_symmetry.space_group_name_H-M   'P 1'
#
loop_
_entity.id
_entity.type
_entity.pdbx_description
1 polymer ?
#
loop_
_entity_poly.entity_id
_entity_poly.type
_entity_poly.pdbx_seq_one_letter_code
_entity_poly.pdbx_strand_id
1 'polypeptide(L)'
;MNIGVFGAGYIGGTLTRRLAAVGHKVFVANSRRPESLAELAAETVATAVTAHEAARSGDVIIVTIQESSVPNLTKDLFDGVSPEVVVVDTGNYYPQQRDGRIAPIEDRHA
;
A
#
# COMPACT_ATOMS: atom_id res chain seq x y z
N MET A 1 -0.91 6.51 -15.62
CA MET A 1 -1.33 6.97 -14.28
C MET A 1 -0.13 6.91 -13.35
N ASN A 2 -0.16 7.75 -12.33
CA ASN A 2 0.72 7.69 -11.16
C ASN A 2 0.03 6.88 -10.08
N ILE A 3 0.65 5.78 -9.65
CA ILE A 3 0.05 4.81 -8.74
C ILE A 3 0.93 4.64 -7.51
N GLY A 4 0.38 4.92 -6.34
CA GLY A 4 0.99 4.63 -5.05
C GLY A 4 0.66 3.19 -4.64
N VAL A 5 1.66 2.42 -4.20
CA VAL A 5 1.47 1.06 -3.68
C VAL A 5 2.03 0.97 -2.27
N PHE A 6 1.16 0.70 -1.31
CA PHE A 6 1.51 0.50 0.11
C PHE A 6 1.52 -0.97 0.46
N GLY A 7 2.73 -1.47 0.74
CA GLY A 7 2.98 -2.88 0.95
C GLY A 7 3.69 -3.46 -0.26
N ALA A 8 4.82 -4.12 0.00
CA ALA A 8 5.66 -4.74 -1.02
C ALA A 8 5.82 -6.25 -0.80
N GLY A 9 4.80 -6.87 -0.19
CA GLY A 9 4.71 -8.33 -0.07
C GLY A 9 4.31 -8.98 -1.40
N TYR A 10 3.77 -10.20 -1.35
CA TYR A 10 3.40 -10.96 -2.54
C TYR A 10 2.48 -10.20 -3.51
N ILE A 11 1.43 -9.58 -2.99
CA ILE A 11 0.46 -8.83 -3.81
C ILE A 11 1.08 -7.53 -4.31
N GLY A 12 1.54 -6.66 -3.41
CA GLY A 12 2.07 -5.35 -3.79
C GLY A 12 3.32 -5.39 -4.67
N GLY A 13 4.22 -6.35 -4.46
CA GLY A 13 5.35 -6.57 -5.37
C GLY A 13 4.89 -7.00 -6.76
N THR A 14 3.90 -7.91 -6.85
CA THR A 14 3.31 -8.33 -8.13
C THR A 14 2.63 -7.17 -8.85
N LEU A 15 1.83 -6.38 -8.13
CA LEU A 15 1.17 -5.18 -8.68
C LEU A 15 2.21 -4.18 -9.17
N THR A 16 3.26 -3.92 -8.40
CA THR A 16 4.36 -3.03 -8.79
C THR A 16 4.97 -3.46 -10.12
N ARG A 17 5.35 -4.75 -10.25
CA ARG A 17 5.89 -5.32 -11.51
C ARG A 17 4.93 -5.16 -12.68
N ARG A 18 3.67 -5.55 -12.49
CA ARG A 18 2.68 -5.61 -13.58
C ARG A 18 2.25 -4.21 -14.04
N LEU A 19 2.01 -3.30 -13.10
CA LEU A 19 1.60 -1.92 -13.40
C LEU A 19 2.74 -1.13 -14.06
N ALA A 20 3.96 -1.30 -13.59
CA ALA A 20 5.11 -0.66 -14.22
C ALA A 20 5.37 -1.21 -15.64
N ALA A 21 5.23 -2.52 -15.84
CA ALA A 21 5.40 -3.16 -17.15
C ALA A 21 4.41 -2.65 -18.22
N VAL A 22 3.23 -2.16 -17.82
CA VAL A 22 2.25 -1.56 -18.75
C VAL A 22 2.35 -0.02 -18.83
N GLY A 23 3.44 0.55 -18.33
CA GLY A 23 3.78 1.97 -18.51
C GLY A 23 3.20 2.93 -17.46
N HIS A 24 2.71 2.43 -16.32
CA HIS A 24 2.33 3.30 -15.20
C HIS A 24 3.56 3.74 -14.40
N LYS A 25 3.50 4.95 -13.82
CA LYS A 25 4.52 5.44 -12.88
C LYS A 25 4.14 4.93 -11.49
N VAL A 26 4.90 3.97 -10.98
CA VAL A 26 4.61 3.32 -9.70
C VAL A 26 5.51 3.87 -8.61
N PHE A 27 4.91 4.29 -7.51
CA PHE A 27 5.57 4.74 -6.29
C PHE A 27 5.30 3.71 -5.20
N VAL A 28 6.31 2.94 -4.81
CA VAL A 28 6.15 1.80 -3.89
C VAL A 28 6.72 2.12 -2.51
N ALA A 29 5.92 1.87 -1.48
CA ALA A 29 6.26 2.05 -0.08
C ALA A 29 6.00 0.77 0.71
N ASN A 30 6.69 0.60 1.84
CA ASN A 30 6.40 -0.43 2.83
C ASN A 30 6.57 0.16 4.25
N SER A 31 6.44 -0.68 5.29
CA SER A 31 6.60 -0.24 6.68
C SER A 31 8.05 0.10 7.08
N ARG A 32 9.02 -0.17 6.21
CA ARG A 32 10.44 0.10 6.39
C ARG A 32 10.85 1.29 5.54
N ARG A 33 12.14 1.60 5.60
CA ARG A 33 12.79 2.65 4.83
C ARG A 33 12.74 2.32 3.32
N PRO A 34 12.64 3.32 2.41
CA PRO A 34 12.60 3.08 0.97
C PRO A 34 13.76 2.24 0.43
N GLU A 35 14.93 2.30 1.06
CA GLU A 35 16.11 1.52 0.68
C GLU A 35 15.89 0.00 0.79
N SER A 36 14.94 -0.44 1.62
CA SER A 36 14.54 -1.86 1.70
C SER A 36 13.87 -2.39 0.43
N LEU A 37 13.53 -1.50 -0.52
CA LEU A 37 12.87 -1.80 -1.79
C LEU A 37 13.80 -1.64 -2.99
N ALA A 38 15.11 -1.44 -2.77
CA ALA A 38 16.08 -1.17 -3.84
C ALA A 38 16.05 -2.24 -4.95
N GLU A 39 15.94 -3.52 -4.60
CA GLU A 39 15.86 -4.62 -5.58
C GLU A 39 14.57 -4.54 -6.43
N LEU A 40 13.42 -4.33 -5.79
CA LEU A 40 12.15 -4.19 -6.49
C LEU A 40 12.15 -2.97 -7.43
N ALA A 41 12.70 -1.85 -6.96
CA ALA A 41 12.82 -0.64 -7.77
C ALA A 41 13.74 -0.85 -8.98
N ALA A 42 14.90 -1.50 -8.78
CA ALA A 42 15.84 -1.81 -9.84
C ALA A 42 15.24 -2.75 -10.91
N GLU A 43 14.38 -3.68 -10.50
CA GLU A 43 13.72 -4.62 -11.42
C GLU A 43 12.58 -3.96 -12.22
N THR A 44 11.82 -3.05 -11.61
CA THR A 44 10.51 -2.63 -12.14
C THR A 44 10.44 -1.20 -12.64
N VAL A 45 11.53 -0.44 -12.61
CA VAL A 45 11.57 1.03 -12.79
C VAL A 45 10.62 1.82 -11.89
N ALA A 46 10.02 1.17 -10.89
CA ALA A 46 9.23 1.82 -9.86
C ALA A 46 10.13 2.66 -8.95
N THR A 47 9.57 3.72 -8.39
CA THR A 47 10.28 4.57 -7.43
C THR A 47 9.96 4.10 -6.01
N ALA A 48 10.98 3.66 -5.27
CA ALA A 48 10.83 3.40 -3.85
C ALA A 48 10.71 4.72 -3.09
N VAL A 49 9.64 4.88 -2.32
CA VAL A 49 9.32 6.13 -1.62
C VAL A 49 8.82 5.86 -0.21
N THR A 50 8.67 6.92 0.57
CA THR A 50 7.99 6.86 1.87
C THR A 50 6.48 6.64 1.69
N ALA A 51 5.84 6.23 2.77
CA ALA A 51 4.39 6.14 2.86
C ALA A 51 3.70 7.45 2.41
N HIS A 52 4.11 8.59 2.95
CA HIS A 52 3.49 9.87 2.63
C HIS A 52 3.60 10.25 1.15
N GLU A 53 4.73 9.94 0.52
CA GLU A 53 4.95 10.20 -0.90
C GLU A 53 4.10 9.28 -1.78
N ALA A 54 3.97 7.99 -1.43
CA ALA A 54 3.08 7.08 -2.14
C ALA A 54 1.60 7.52 -2.04
N ALA A 55 1.16 8.08 -0.90
CA ALA A 55 -0.19 8.62 -0.75
C ALA A 55 -0.44 9.84 -1.65
N ARG A 56 0.62 10.53 -2.07
CA ARG A 56 0.58 11.77 -2.85
C ARG A 56 1.00 11.54 -4.29
N SER A 57 1.02 10.28 -4.75
CA SER A 57 1.48 9.92 -6.09
C SER A 57 0.62 10.51 -7.21
N GLY A 58 -0.69 10.66 -6.97
CA GLY A 58 -1.61 11.25 -7.95
C GLY A 58 -2.92 10.49 -8.02
N ASP A 59 -3.01 9.54 -8.94
CA ASP A 59 -4.32 9.07 -9.45
C ASP A 59 -4.95 7.96 -8.61
N VAL A 60 -4.13 6.99 -8.19
CA VAL A 60 -4.59 5.78 -7.49
C VAL A 60 -3.63 5.42 -6.36
N ILE A 61 -4.19 5.04 -5.22
CA ILE A 61 -3.44 4.48 -4.10
C ILE A 61 -3.94 3.06 -3.85
N ILE A 62 -3.03 2.09 -3.83
CA ILE A 62 -3.33 0.70 -3.51
C ILE A 62 -2.75 0.38 -2.14
N VAL A 63 -3.62 0.07 -1.18
CA VAL A 63 -3.25 -0.43 0.14
C VAL A 63 -3.32 -1.96 0.11
N THR A 64 -2.17 -2.60 0.34
CA THR A 64 -2.01 -4.06 0.27
C THR A 64 -1.15 -4.57 1.42
N ILE A 65 -1.53 -4.18 2.63
CA ILE A 65 -0.90 -4.61 3.87
C ILE A 65 -1.76 -5.68 4.58
N GLN A 66 -1.21 -6.26 5.64
CA GLN A 66 -1.97 -7.17 6.51
C GLN A 66 -3.03 -6.38 7.28
N GLU A 67 -4.19 -6.97 7.51
CA GLU A 67 -5.30 -6.31 8.23
C GLU A 67 -4.86 -5.83 9.62
N SER A 68 -4.07 -6.66 10.33
CA SER A 68 -3.50 -6.30 11.65
C SER A 68 -2.55 -5.10 11.63
N SER A 69 -2.07 -4.70 10.44
CA SER A 69 -1.19 -3.54 10.27
C SER A 69 -1.97 -2.25 9.96
N VAL A 70 -3.23 -2.34 9.54
CA VAL A 70 -4.06 -1.18 9.18
C VAL A 70 -4.19 -0.18 10.35
N PRO A 71 -4.44 -0.61 11.61
CA PRO A 71 -4.51 0.34 12.74
C PRO A 71 -3.21 1.09 13.02
N ASN A 72 -2.07 0.59 12.53
CA ASN A 72 -0.75 1.20 12.69
C ASN A 72 -0.38 2.14 11.54
N LEU A 73 -1.25 2.30 10.53
CA LEU A 73 -1.07 3.35 9.54
C LEU A 73 -1.13 4.71 10.23
N THR A 74 -0.28 5.62 9.79
CA THR A 74 -0.27 6.98 10.34
C THR A 74 -1.60 7.65 10.02
N LYS A 75 -2.24 8.26 11.01
CA LYS A 75 -3.60 8.82 10.86
C LYS A 75 -3.66 9.97 9.86
N ASP A 76 -2.52 10.62 9.63
CA ASP A 76 -2.29 11.73 8.71
C ASP A 76 -1.88 11.29 7.30
N LEU A 77 -1.82 9.98 7.03
CA LEU A 77 -1.29 9.45 5.78
C LEU A 77 -1.98 10.08 4.55
N PHE A 78 -3.29 10.24 4.64
CA PHE A 78 -4.16 10.78 3.60
C PHE A 78 -4.49 12.27 3.77
N ASP A 79 -3.89 12.95 4.74
CA ASP A 79 -4.14 14.38 4.95
C ASP A 79 -3.70 15.19 3.71
N GLY A 80 -4.65 15.94 3.15
CA GLY A 80 -4.44 16.74 1.94
C GLY A 80 -4.43 15.94 0.63
N VAL A 81 -4.69 14.63 0.66
CA VAL A 81 -4.92 13.85 -0.56
C VAL A 81 -6.24 14.29 -1.19
N SER A 82 -6.24 14.50 -2.51
CA SER A 82 -7.44 14.93 -3.24
C SER A 82 -8.58 13.91 -3.07
N PRO A 83 -9.84 14.35 -2.90
CA PRO A 83 -10.99 13.44 -2.84
C PRO A 83 -11.24 12.69 -4.16
N GLU A 84 -10.60 13.10 -5.26
CA GLU A 84 -10.68 12.42 -6.56
C GLU A 84 -9.75 11.20 -6.65
N VAL A 85 -8.79 11.06 -5.73
CA VAL A 85 -7.86 9.92 -5.72
C VAL A 85 -8.61 8.65 -5.37
N VAL A 86 -8.46 7.63 -6.21
CA VAL A 86 -9.07 6.32 -5.95
C VAL A 86 -8.19 5.55 -4.97
N VAL A 87 -8.76 5.17 -3.84
CA VAL A 87 -8.11 4.26 -2.87
C VAL A 87 -8.66 2.85 -3.07
N VAL A 88 -7.76 1.91 -3.32
CA VAL A 88 -8.06 0.48 -3.47
C VAL A 88 -7.44 -0.26 -2.30
N ASP A 89 -8.27 -0.97 -1.54
CA ASP A 89 -7.80 -1.87 -0.48
C ASP A 89 -7.90 -3.32 -0.97
N THR A 90 -6.79 -4.06 -0.90
CA THR A 90 -6.74 -5.50 -1.19
C THR A 90 -6.57 -6.34 0.08
N GLY A 91 -6.74 -5.71 1.24
CA GLY A 91 -6.74 -6.32 2.56
C GLY A 91 -7.78 -7.42 2.69
N ASN A 92 -7.45 -8.43 3.48
CA ASN A 92 -8.34 -9.52 3.83
C ASN A 92 -8.05 -9.88 5.28
N TYR A 93 -9.08 -10.05 6.09
CA TYR A 93 -8.95 -10.40 7.49
C TYR A 93 -8.86 -11.92 7.69
N TYR A 94 -7.72 -12.40 8.19
CA TYR A 94 -7.42 -13.80 8.48
C TYR A 94 -7.11 -13.99 9.97
N PRO A 95 -8.15 -14.11 10.84
CA PRO A 95 -7.99 -14.09 12.30
C PRO A 95 -7.15 -15.24 12.86
N GLN A 96 -7.22 -16.42 12.24
CA GLN A 96 -6.57 -17.63 12.73
C GLN A 96 -5.13 -17.76 12.23
N GLN A 97 -4.86 -17.34 10.99
CA GLN A 97 -3.61 -17.61 10.28
C GLN A 97 -2.59 -16.49 10.43
N ARG A 98 -3.03 -15.24 10.61
CA ARG A 98 -2.14 -14.08 10.46
C ARG A 98 -2.47 -12.90 11.38
N ASP A 99 -3.73 -12.48 11.40
CA ASP A 99 -4.07 -11.15 11.93
C ASP A 99 -4.38 -11.17 13.43
N GLY A 100 -4.62 -12.35 14.01
CA GLY A 100 -5.21 -12.46 15.34
C GLY A 100 -6.65 -11.92 15.34
N ARG A 101 -7.31 -11.95 16.49
CA ARG A 101 -8.65 -11.36 16.61
C ARG A 101 -8.55 -9.84 16.74
N ILE A 102 -9.18 -9.12 15.83
CA ILE A 102 -9.27 -7.66 15.82
C ILE A 102 -10.67 -7.27 16.29
N ALA A 103 -10.78 -6.81 17.55
CA ALA A 103 -12.07 -6.54 18.19
C ALA A 103 -13.01 -5.62 17.37
N PRO A 104 -12.55 -4.49 16.79
CA PRO A 104 -13.41 -3.66 15.95
C PRO A 104 -14.05 -4.39 14.75
N ILE A 105 -13.40 -5.41 14.19
CA ILE A 105 -13.93 -6.21 13.08
C ILE A 105 -14.88 -7.30 13.60
N GLU A 106 -14.51 -7.96 14.70
CA GLU A 106 -15.27 -9.07 15.30
C GLU A 106 -16.61 -8.61 15.89
N ASP A 107 -16.60 -7.45 16.56
CA ASP A 107 -17.74 -6.96 17.33
C ASP A 107 -18.78 -6.22 16.45
N ARG A 108 -18.54 -6.17 15.12
CA ARG A 108 -19.41 -5.54 14.10
C ARG A 108 -19.91 -4.16 14.49
N HIS A 109 -19.01 -3.26 14.88
CA HIS A 109 -19.38 -1.85 15.03
C HIS A 109 -19.66 -1.27 13.63
N ALA A 110 -20.95 -1.20 13.30
CA ALA A 110 -21.50 -0.40 12.20
C ALA A 110 -21.54 1.08 12.59
#